data_AF-A0A0X4EFJ3-F1
#
_entry.id   AF-A0A0X4EFJ3-F1
#
_cell.length_a   1.000
_cell.length_b   1.000
_cell.length_c   1.000
_cell.angle_alpha   90.00
_cell.angle_beta   90.00
_cell.angle_gamma   90.00
#
_symmetry.space_group_name_H-M   'P 1'
#
loop_
_entity.id
_entity.type
_entity.pdbx_description
1 polymer ?
#
loop_
_entity_poly.entity_id
_entity_poly.type
_entity_poly.pdbx_seq_one_letter_code
_entity_poly.pdbx_strand_id
1 'polypeptide(L)'
;MDDFNLCFFVDAIKESFNLKKSRLVLALRAVGWKSCITCLNDGDTHINKIVNDIMLDTAKRRELENQSYHILYEEVDTIQESIDEWIFLAAIYWCLGIHLVASDWRDGLTLLLKSTELLDMCHGIVHHEIWQNTEAKKKEQATNGGKAKASLYAPLKAEIIRLLYCNKPADGWRNRREAIELIDEDVSIFIQEHGYPGSPEEKQEDLAVLFARIPRLIEDWSRNDAVVKAAFNATLKKKSANKGAEQKPWTSDI
;
A
#
# COMPACT_ATOMS: atom_id res chain seq x y z
N MET A 1 -41.35 -12.64 28.09
CA MET A 1 -39.97 -12.94 27.67
C MET A 1 -40.16 -14.00 26.62
N ASP A 2 -40.15 -13.59 25.35
CA ASP A 2 -40.48 -14.44 24.21
C ASP A 2 -39.57 -15.68 24.19
N ASP A 3 -40.14 -16.83 23.84
CA ASP A 3 -39.48 -18.14 23.87
C ASP A 3 -38.17 -18.11 23.06
N PHE A 4 -37.04 -18.13 23.76
CA PHE A 4 -35.74 -18.34 23.14
C PHE A 4 -35.70 -19.77 22.58
N ASN A 5 -35.74 -19.89 21.25
CA ASN A 5 -35.59 -21.16 20.56
C ASN A 5 -34.10 -21.48 20.38
N LEU A 6 -33.56 -22.28 21.31
CA LEU A 6 -32.16 -22.71 21.30
C LEU A 6 -31.77 -23.41 19.98
N CYS A 7 -32.64 -24.26 19.42
CA CYS A 7 -32.35 -24.96 18.17
C CYS A 7 -32.17 -23.98 17.00
N PHE A 8 -33.10 -23.02 16.87
CA PHE A 8 -33.00 -21.98 15.85
C PHE A 8 -31.71 -21.16 16.00
N PHE A 9 -31.35 -20.79 17.23
CA PHE A 9 -30.14 -20.02 17.49
C PHE A 9 -28.86 -20.81 17.15
N VAL A 10 -28.81 -22.09 17.51
CA VAL A 10 -27.70 -22.98 17.17
C VAL A 10 -27.56 -23.15 15.65
N ASP A 11 -28.66 -23.30 14.93
CA ASP A 11 -28.63 -23.40 13.47
C ASP A 11 -28.13 -22.11 12.81
N ALA A 12 -28.55 -20.94 13.32
CA ALA A 12 -28.01 -19.66 12.88
C ALA A 12 -26.50 -19.54 13.13
N ILE A 13 -25.99 -20.07 14.25
CA ILE A 13 -24.55 -20.11 14.53
C ILE A 13 -23.83 -21.04 13.54
N LYS A 14 -24.40 -22.21 13.19
CA LYS A 14 -23.84 -23.11 12.16
C LYS A 14 -23.73 -22.46 10.79
N GLU A 15 -24.77 -21.76 10.36
CA GLU A 15 -24.75 -21.01 9.10
C GLU A 15 -23.66 -19.93 9.12
N SER A 16 -23.60 -19.15 10.20
CA SER A 16 -22.60 -18.11 10.41
C SER A 16 -21.17 -18.67 10.39
N PHE A 17 -20.93 -19.77 11.09
CA PHE A 17 -19.63 -20.45 11.13
C PHE A 17 -19.19 -20.94 9.76
N ASN A 18 -20.07 -21.59 8.99
CA ASN A 18 -19.76 -22.06 7.66
C ASN A 18 -19.45 -20.90 6.68
N LEU A 19 -20.17 -19.78 6.81
CA LEU A 19 -19.88 -18.58 6.05
C LEU A 19 -18.50 -18.00 6.40
N LYS A 20 -18.18 -17.88 7.70
CA LYS A 20 -16.89 -17.38 8.19
C LYS A 20 -15.73 -18.27 7.74
N LYS A 21 -15.88 -19.59 7.87
CA LYS A 21 -14.94 -20.59 7.35
C LYS A 21 -14.68 -20.38 5.86
N SER A 22 -15.74 -20.25 5.07
CA SER A 22 -15.62 -20.09 3.61
C SER A 22 -14.89 -18.79 3.22
N ARG A 23 -15.16 -17.69 3.93
CA ARG A 23 -14.46 -16.41 3.73
C ARG A 23 -12.99 -16.51 4.10
N LEU A 24 -12.67 -17.13 5.23
CA LEU A 24 -11.29 -17.33 5.67
C LEU A 24 -10.50 -18.17 4.66
N VAL A 25 -11.08 -19.23 4.08
CA VAL A 25 -10.46 -20.02 3.00
C VAL A 25 -10.08 -19.15 1.80
N LEU A 26 -10.98 -18.27 1.35
CA LEU A 26 -10.72 -17.40 0.21
C LEU A 26 -9.61 -16.38 0.54
N ALA A 27 -9.65 -15.80 1.74
CA ALA A 27 -8.65 -14.84 2.19
C ALA A 27 -7.25 -15.48 2.27
N LEU A 28 -7.13 -16.68 2.85
CA LEU A 28 -5.87 -17.41 2.98
C LEU A 28 -5.27 -17.76 1.60
N ARG A 29 -6.12 -18.14 0.64
CA ARG A 29 -5.68 -18.36 -0.75
C ARG A 29 -5.16 -17.08 -1.40
N ALA A 30 -5.76 -15.92 -1.11
CA ALA A 30 -5.35 -14.65 -1.69
C ALA A 30 -3.94 -14.22 -1.24
N VAL A 31 -3.53 -14.60 -0.03
CA VAL A 31 -2.16 -14.38 0.50
C VAL A 31 -1.21 -15.55 0.23
N GLY A 32 -1.69 -16.64 -0.37
CA GLY A 32 -0.87 -17.81 -0.70
C GLY A 32 -0.47 -18.67 0.50
N TRP A 33 -1.13 -18.52 1.65
CA TRP A 33 -0.82 -19.28 2.86
C TRP A 33 -1.40 -20.69 2.79
N LYS A 34 -0.58 -21.67 3.18
CA LYS A 34 -0.93 -23.10 3.19
C LYS A 34 -1.41 -23.50 4.59
N SER A 35 -2.52 -22.92 5.03
CA SER A 35 -3.12 -23.25 6.33
C SER A 35 -3.98 -24.50 6.27
N CYS A 36 -3.95 -25.30 7.33
CA CYS A 36 -4.71 -26.54 7.45
C CYS A 36 -6.18 -26.29 7.83
N ILE A 37 -6.99 -25.87 6.87
CA ILE A 37 -8.42 -25.57 7.09
C ILE A 37 -9.27 -26.86 7.16
N THR A 38 -8.70 -28.02 6.80
CA THR A 38 -9.42 -29.29 6.79
C THR A 38 -9.92 -29.70 8.18
N CYS A 39 -9.25 -29.25 9.25
CA CYS A 39 -9.69 -29.51 10.62
C CYS A 39 -11.03 -28.83 10.97
N LEU A 40 -11.45 -27.79 10.25
CA LEU A 40 -12.75 -27.12 10.41
C LEU A 40 -13.90 -27.84 9.67
N ASN A 41 -13.65 -29.03 9.10
CA ASN A 41 -14.69 -29.83 8.47
C ASN A 41 -15.39 -30.70 9.51
N ASP A 42 -16.70 -30.79 9.38
CA ASP A 42 -17.50 -31.71 10.20
C ASP A 42 -17.00 -33.14 9.97
N GLY A 43 -16.74 -33.86 11.06
CA GLY A 43 -16.27 -35.25 10.98
C GLY A 43 -14.75 -35.43 10.91
N ASP A 44 -13.94 -34.39 11.08
CA ASP A 44 -12.48 -34.54 11.18
C ASP A 44 -12.12 -35.54 12.30
N THR A 45 -11.51 -36.67 11.92
CA THR A 45 -11.22 -37.79 12.84
C THR A 45 -10.23 -37.42 13.94
N HIS A 46 -9.31 -36.50 13.67
CA HIS A 46 -8.32 -36.07 14.64
C HIS A 46 -8.94 -35.14 15.69
N ILE A 47 -9.72 -34.15 15.24
CA ILE A 47 -10.46 -33.25 16.13
C ILE A 47 -11.47 -34.04 16.98
N ASN A 48 -12.24 -34.95 16.37
CA ASN A 48 -13.18 -35.79 17.10
C ASN A 48 -12.50 -36.64 18.19
N LYS A 49 -11.30 -37.17 17.92
CA LYS A 49 -10.53 -37.93 18.91
C LYS A 49 -10.14 -37.03 20.10
N ILE A 50 -9.64 -35.83 19.83
CA ILE A 50 -9.27 -34.86 20.87
C ILE A 50 -10.48 -34.47 21.72
N VAL A 51 -11.61 -34.19 21.07
CA VAL A 51 -12.86 -33.81 21.75
C VAL A 51 -13.39 -34.94 22.62
N ASN A 52 -13.40 -36.18 22.13
CA ASN A 52 -13.80 -37.34 22.93
C ASN A 52 -12.92 -37.52 24.17
N ASP A 53 -11.60 -37.34 24.01
CA ASP A 53 -10.65 -37.39 25.12
C ASP A 53 -10.94 -36.30 26.17
N ILE A 54 -11.26 -35.07 25.73
CA ILE A 54 -11.63 -33.96 26.62
C ILE A 54 -12.95 -34.23 27.35
N MET A 55 -13.94 -34.82 26.65
CA MET A 55 -15.23 -35.16 27.24
C MET A 55 -15.11 -36.24 28.33
N LEU A 56 -14.17 -37.17 28.20
CA LEU A 56 -13.93 -38.24 29.16
C LEU A 56 -13.07 -37.82 30.35
N ASP A 57 -12.26 -36.76 30.20
CA ASP A 57 -11.29 -36.34 31.20
C ASP A 57 -11.33 -34.82 31.46
N THR A 58 -11.90 -34.46 32.61
CA THR A 58 -11.96 -33.06 33.07
C THR A 58 -10.58 -32.40 33.26
N ALA A 59 -9.51 -33.17 33.46
CA ALA A 59 -8.16 -32.63 33.50
C ALA A 59 -7.71 -32.15 32.11
N LYS A 60 -8.04 -32.89 31.04
CA LYS A 60 -7.78 -32.47 29.66
C LYS A 60 -8.58 -31.22 29.28
N ARG A 61 -9.79 -31.05 29.81
CA ARG A 61 -10.56 -29.80 29.62
C ARG A 61 -9.84 -28.59 30.23
N ARG A 62 -9.31 -28.72 31.45
CA ARG A 62 -8.53 -27.65 32.11
C ARG A 62 -7.23 -27.37 31.36
N GLU A 63 -6.58 -28.41 30.86
CA GLU A 63 -5.37 -28.29 30.04
C GLU A 63 -5.65 -27.48 28.78
N LEU A 64 -6.75 -27.76 28.05
CA LEU A 64 -7.16 -26.98 26.89
C LEU A 64 -7.41 -25.50 27.24
N GLU A 65 -8.07 -25.24 28.37
CA GLU A 65 -8.34 -23.88 28.83
C GLU A 65 -7.04 -23.12 29.12
N ASN A 66 -6.07 -23.76 29.78
CA ASN A 66 -4.76 -23.16 30.03
C ASN A 66 -3.97 -22.95 28.72
N GLN A 67 -3.90 -23.97 27.86
CA GLN A 67 -3.21 -23.90 26.57
C GLN A 67 -3.79 -22.83 25.66
N SER A 68 -5.11 -22.64 25.68
CA SER A 68 -5.76 -21.58 24.89
C SER A 68 -5.31 -20.18 25.27
N TYR A 69 -4.97 -19.95 26.54
CA TYR A 69 -4.41 -18.67 26.97
C TYR A 69 -3.03 -18.46 26.37
N HIS A 70 -2.18 -19.48 26.40
CA HIS A 70 -0.84 -19.41 25.79
C HIS A 70 -0.91 -19.15 24.28
N ILE A 71 -1.74 -19.91 23.56
CA ILE A 71 -1.94 -19.78 22.10
C ILE A 71 -2.43 -18.38 21.69
N LEU A 72 -3.20 -17.70 22.54
CA LEU A 72 -3.76 -16.38 22.22
C LEU A 72 -2.87 -15.20 22.60
N TYR A 73 -1.93 -15.40 23.53
CA TYR A 73 -1.18 -14.30 24.14
C TYR A 73 0.34 -14.45 24.08
N GLU A 74 0.87 -15.61 23.69
CA GLU A 74 2.30 -15.79 23.47
C GLU A 74 2.70 -15.47 22.02
N GLU A 75 3.90 -14.91 21.86
CA GLU A 75 4.47 -14.62 20.54
C GLU A 75 4.94 -15.93 19.89
N VAL A 76 4.35 -16.28 18.75
CA VAL A 76 4.87 -17.31 17.84
C VAL A 76 5.72 -16.67 16.75
N ASP A 77 6.57 -17.47 16.11
CA ASP A 77 7.60 -16.98 15.17
C ASP A 77 7.00 -16.29 13.93
N THR A 78 5.82 -16.72 13.48
CA THR A 78 5.13 -16.13 12.32
C THR A 78 3.63 -15.94 12.51
N ILE A 79 3.08 -14.93 11.83
CA ILE A 79 1.63 -14.67 11.77
C ILE A 79 0.86 -15.88 11.22
N GLN A 80 1.45 -16.62 10.28
CA GLN A 80 0.83 -17.80 9.69
C GLN A 80 0.69 -18.93 10.72
N GLU A 81 1.72 -19.15 11.55
CA GLU A 81 1.66 -20.13 12.64
C GLU A 81 0.60 -19.76 13.67
N SER A 82 0.47 -18.47 14.03
CA SER A 82 -0.60 -18.04 14.97
C SER A 82 -1.98 -18.39 14.42
N ILE A 83 -2.18 -18.14 13.12
CA ILE A 83 -3.46 -18.42 12.46
C ILE A 83 -3.73 -19.93 12.38
N ASP A 84 -2.71 -20.75 12.11
CA ASP A 84 -2.86 -22.20 12.07
C ASP A 84 -3.26 -22.76 13.45
N GLU A 85 -2.66 -22.25 14.53
CA GLU A 85 -3.02 -22.61 15.91
C GLU A 85 -4.44 -22.15 16.27
N TRP A 86 -4.82 -20.93 15.88
CA TRP A 86 -6.17 -20.40 16.14
C TRP A 86 -7.24 -21.13 15.35
N ILE A 87 -6.96 -21.51 14.10
CA ILE A 87 -7.84 -22.36 13.28
C ILE A 87 -8.02 -23.73 13.96
N PHE A 88 -6.94 -24.33 14.44
CA PHE A 88 -6.99 -25.61 15.15
C PHE A 88 -7.81 -25.52 16.45
N LEU A 89 -7.59 -24.47 17.24
CA LEU A 89 -8.34 -24.21 18.46
C LEU A 89 -9.83 -23.96 18.17
N ALA A 90 -10.14 -23.23 17.10
CA ALA A 90 -11.51 -23.00 16.64
C ALA A 90 -12.21 -24.32 16.29
N ALA A 91 -11.50 -25.26 15.64
CA ALA A 91 -12.04 -26.58 15.32
C ALA A 91 -12.41 -27.39 16.59
N ILE A 92 -11.53 -27.38 17.59
CA ILE A 92 -11.76 -28.06 18.87
C ILE A 92 -12.99 -27.46 19.57
N TYR A 93 -13.04 -26.13 19.70
CA TYR A 93 -14.18 -25.45 20.33
C TYR A 93 -15.49 -25.65 19.58
N TRP A 94 -15.46 -25.66 18.25
CA TRP A 94 -16.63 -25.93 17.43
C TRP A 94 -17.19 -27.32 17.74
N CYS A 95 -16.35 -28.34 17.57
CA CYS A 95 -16.74 -29.74 17.73
C CYS A 95 -17.21 -30.01 19.17
N LEU A 96 -16.46 -29.57 20.19
CA LEU A 96 -16.86 -29.73 21.59
C LEU A 96 -18.15 -28.97 21.93
N GLY A 97 -18.34 -27.77 21.38
CA GLY A 97 -19.57 -26.99 21.54
C GLY A 97 -20.80 -27.73 20.98
N ILE A 98 -20.68 -28.36 19.81
CA ILE A 98 -21.74 -29.19 19.22
C ILE A 98 -22.07 -30.38 20.11
N HIS A 99 -21.07 -31.05 20.70
CA HIS A 99 -21.28 -32.18 21.61
C HIS A 99 -21.99 -31.78 22.91
N LEU A 100 -21.71 -30.59 23.44
CA LEU A 100 -22.23 -30.14 24.73
C LEU A 100 -23.58 -29.44 24.64
N VAL A 101 -23.97 -28.88 23.49
CA VAL A 101 -25.17 -28.02 23.41
C VAL A 101 -26.47 -28.70 23.87
N ALA A 102 -26.56 -30.02 23.74
CA ALA A 102 -27.72 -30.80 24.16
C ALA A 102 -27.75 -31.10 25.67
N SER A 103 -26.59 -31.20 26.33
CA SER A 103 -26.46 -31.57 27.74
C SER A 103 -26.17 -30.37 28.65
N ASP A 104 -25.35 -29.42 28.19
CA ASP A 104 -25.06 -28.14 28.80
C ASP A 104 -25.02 -27.04 27.71
N TRP A 105 -26.20 -26.48 27.43
CA TRP A 105 -26.36 -25.50 26.36
C TRP A 105 -25.55 -24.22 26.61
N ARG A 106 -25.25 -23.86 27.86
CA ARG A 106 -24.52 -22.62 28.18
C ARG A 106 -23.04 -22.75 27.85
N ASP A 107 -22.41 -23.84 28.28
CA ASP A 107 -21.03 -24.14 27.92
C ASP A 107 -20.92 -24.42 26.41
N GLY A 108 -21.84 -25.23 25.87
CA GLY A 108 -21.93 -25.50 24.43
C GLY A 108 -21.97 -24.23 23.58
N LEU A 109 -22.90 -23.31 23.86
CA LEU A 109 -22.98 -22.03 23.13
C LEU A 109 -21.73 -21.17 23.31
N THR A 110 -21.15 -21.13 24.51
CA THR A 110 -19.94 -20.36 24.78
C THR A 110 -18.77 -20.84 23.91
N LEU A 111 -18.62 -22.16 23.75
CA LEU A 111 -17.58 -22.75 22.91
C LEU A 111 -17.84 -22.50 21.42
N LEU A 112 -19.09 -22.61 20.97
CA LEU A 112 -19.45 -22.27 19.59
C LEU A 112 -19.12 -20.79 19.27
N LEU A 113 -19.42 -19.88 20.20
CA LEU A 113 -19.11 -18.46 20.04
C LEU A 113 -17.59 -18.20 20.04
N LYS A 114 -16.83 -18.81 20.95
CA LYS A 114 -15.35 -18.72 20.96
C LYS A 114 -14.75 -19.21 19.64
N SER A 115 -15.27 -20.30 19.10
CA SER A 115 -14.85 -20.80 17.80
C SER A 115 -15.10 -19.78 16.68
N THR A 116 -16.29 -19.16 16.64
CA THR A 116 -16.58 -18.13 15.64
C THR A 116 -15.73 -16.87 15.79
N GLU A 117 -15.41 -16.47 17.02
CA GLU A 117 -14.54 -15.33 17.32
C GLU A 117 -13.12 -15.56 16.80
N LEU A 118 -12.55 -16.75 17.01
CA LEU A 118 -11.23 -17.10 16.48
C LEU A 118 -11.19 -17.03 14.95
N LEU A 119 -12.25 -17.47 14.26
CA LEU A 119 -12.31 -17.34 12.80
C LEU A 119 -12.37 -15.87 12.35
N ASP A 120 -13.06 -15.01 13.09
CA ASP A 120 -13.10 -13.57 12.80
C ASP A 120 -11.74 -12.92 13.04
N MET A 121 -11.03 -13.29 14.10
CA MET A 121 -9.66 -12.83 14.38
C MET A 121 -8.71 -13.24 13.24
N CYS A 122 -8.71 -14.51 12.86
CA CYS A 122 -7.92 -15.01 11.72
C CYS A 122 -8.23 -14.21 10.46
N HIS A 123 -9.52 -14.04 10.16
CA HIS A 123 -9.97 -13.31 8.98
C HIS A 123 -9.49 -11.84 9.00
N GLY A 124 -9.56 -11.17 10.15
CA GLY A 124 -9.08 -9.81 10.32
C GLY A 124 -7.59 -9.66 10.01
N ILE A 125 -6.76 -10.56 10.52
CA ILE A 125 -5.31 -10.56 10.27
C ILE A 125 -5.00 -10.79 8.79
N VAL A 126 -5.61 -11.83 8.18
CA VAL A 126 -5.38 -12.14 6.76
C VAL A 126 -5.82 -10.96 5.87
N HIS A 127 -6.94 -10.31 6.19
CA HIS A 127 -7.38 -9.12 5.45
C HIS A 127 -6.41 -7.95 5.58
N HIS A 128 -5.82 -7.75 6.76
CA HIS A 128 -4.79 -6.74 6.94
C HIS A 128 -3.59 -7.03 6.04
N GLU A 129 -3.16 -8.28 5.95
CA GLU A 129 -2.07 -8.70 5.06
C GLU A 129 -2.38 -8.49 3.58
N ILE A 130 -3.61 -8.80 3.14
CA ILE A 130 -4.08 -8.48 1.77
C ILE A 130 -4.00 -6.97 1.50
N TRP A 131 -4.42 -6.16 2.47
CA TRP A 131 -4.39 -4.70 2.35
C TRP A 131 -2.96 -4.18 2.24
N GLN A 132 -2.04 -4.63 3.11
CA GLN A 132 -0.63 -4.25 3.07
C GLN A 132 0.01 -4.57 1.70
N ASN A 133 -0.22 -5.79 1.20
CA ASN A 133 0.28 -6.22 -0.11
C ASN A 133 -0.30 -5.38 -1.26
N THR A 134 -1.55 -4.97 -1.15
CA THR A 134 -2.22 -4.13 -2.15
C THR A 134 -1.63 -2.71 -2.16
N GLU A 135 -1.42 -2.11 -0.99
CA GLU A 135 -0.83 -0.78 -0.87
C GLU A 135 0.64 -0.76 -1.31
N ALA A 136 1.41 -1.81 -0.99
CA ALA A 136 2.77 -1.97 -1.47
C ALA A 136 2.82 -1.99 -3.01
N LYS A 137 1.95 -2.78 -3.66
CA LYS A 137 1.84 -2.83 -5.13
C LYS A 137 1.45 -1.49 -5.73
N LYS A 138 0.48 -0.77 -5.14
CA LYS A 138 0.10 0.57 -5.61
C LYS A 138 1.27 1.56 -5.53
N LYS A 139 2.02 1.54 -4.43
CA LYS A 139 3.20 2.39 -4.24
C LYS A 139 4.29 2.07 -5.25
N GLU A 140 4.55 0.80 -5.51
CA GLU A 140 5.49 0.36 -6.52
C GLU A 140 5.06 0.81 -7.92
N GLN A 141 3.79 0.59 -8.29
CA GLN A 141 3.23 1.03 -9.57
C GLN A 141 3.31 2.55 -9.74
N ALA A 142 2.98 3.33 -8.70
CA ALA A 142 3.11 4.78 -8.72
C ALA A 142 4.57 5.22 -8.91
N THR A 143 5.51 4.54 -8.24
CA THR A 143 6.96 4.82 -8.38
C THR A 143 7.44 4.49 -9.78
N ASN A 144 7.05 3.33 -10.33
CA ASN A 144 7.42 2.90 -11.67
C ASN A 144 6.80 3.78 -12.75
N GLY A 145 5.54 4.19 -12.59
CA GLY A 145 4.88 5.16 -13.47
C GLY A 145 5.56 6.53 -13.43
N GLY A 146 5.97 6.99 -12.24
CA GLY A 146 6.75 8.22 -12.08
C GLY A 146 8.10 8.15 -12.78
N LYS A 147 8.84 7.03 -12.62
CA LYS A 147 10.11 6.78 -13.31
C LYS A 147 9.94 6.71 -14.82
N ALA A 148 8.95 5.98 -15.31
CA ALA A 148 8.64 5.89 -16.74
C ALA A 148 8.35 7.27 -17.34
N LYS A 149 7.52 8.08 -16.66
CA LYS A 149 7.24 9.45 -17.08
C LYS A 149 8.49 10.34 -17.06
N ALA A 150 9.33 10.23 -16.04
CA ALA A 150 10.58 10.98 -15.98
C ALA A 150 11.53 10.62 -17.15
N SER A 151 11.64 9.33 -17.49
CA SER A 151 12.44 8.85 -18.62
C SER A 151 11.92 9.35 -19.97
N LEU A 152 10.60 9.42 -20.16
CA LEU A 152 10.00 9.95 -21.40
C LEU A 152 10.46 11.39 -21.69
N TYR A 153 10.51 12.24 -20.67
CA TYR A 153 10.91 13.65 -20.83
C TYR A 153 12.42 13.88 -20.75
N ALA A 154 13.23 12.85 -20.45
CA ALA A 154 14.67 13.00 -20.29
C ALA A 154 15.38 13.54 -21.55
N PRO A 155 15.10 13.06 -22.78
CA PRO A 155 15.71 13.59 -23.99
C PRO A 155 15.41 15.07 -24.21
N LEU A 156 14.14 15.47 -24.04
CA LEU A 156 13.71 16.86 -24.19
C LEU A 156 14.39 17.79 -23.16
N LYS A 157 14.51 17.35 -21.91
CA LYS A 157 15.23 18.11 -20.87
C LYS A 157 16.72 18.24 -21.18
N ALA A 158 17.35 17.17 -21.67
CA ALA A 158 18.75 17.20 -22.08
C ALA A 158 18.96 18.19 -23.23
N GLU A 159 18.05 18.24 -24.19
CA GLU A 159 18.12 19.17 -25.30
C GLU A 159 17.95 20.62 -24.86
N ILE A 160 16.97 20.92 -23.99
CA ILE A 160 16.82 22.26 -23.41
C ILE A 160 18.12 22.69 -22.71
N ILE A 161 18.74 21.79 -21.93
CA ILE A 161 20.01 22.08 -21.27
C ILE A 161 21.12 22.36 -22.32
N ARG A 162 21.22 21.54 -23.37
CA ARG A 162 22.18 21.73 -24.46
C ARG A 162 22.02 23.10 -25.09
N LEU A 163 20.81 23.48 -25.48
CA LEU A 163 20.49 24.78 -26.10
C LEU A 163 20.83 25.96 -25.18
N LEU A 164 20.52 25.86 -23.88
CA LEU A 164 20.86 26.89 -22.90
C LEU A 164 22.36 27.18 -22.81
N TYR A 165 23.20 26.17 -23.01
CA TYR A 165 24.66 26.32 -23.00
C TYR A 165 25.22 26.71 -24.37
N CYS A 166 24.74 26.10 -25.45
CA CYS A 166 25.23 26.35 -26.82
C CYS A 166 24.85 27.74 -27.32
N ASN A 167 23.62 28.19 -27.08
CA ASN A 167 23.12 29.47 -27.58
C ASN A 167 23.41 30.62 -26.59
N LYS A 168 24.15 30.35 -25.51
CA LYS A 168 24.41 31.31 -24.45
C LYS A 168 25.18 32.52 -24.99
N PRO A 169 24.66 33.76 -24.81
CA PRO A 169 25.43 34.97 -25.10
C PRO A 169 26.72 35.03 -24.27
N ALA A 170 27.73 35.76 -24.74
CA ALA A 170 29.03 35.88 -24.06
C ALA A 170 28.90 36.29 -22.58
N ASP A 171 28.02 37.25 -22.30
CA ASP A 171 27.73 37.73 -20.95
C ASP A 171 26.79 36.83 -20.14
N GLY A 172 26.16 35.83 -20.78
CA GLY A 172 25.03 35.07 -20.25
C GLY A 172 23.66 35.63 -20.64
N TRP A 173 22.61 34.88 -20.32
CA TRP A 173 21.21 35.27 -20.55
C TRP A 173 20.77 36.36 -19.56
N ARG A 174 20.09 37.42 -20.01
CA ARG A 174 19.64 38.51 -19.14
C ARG A 174 18.65 38.04 -18.08
N ASN A 175 17.73 37.18 -18.48
CA ASN A 175 16.73 36.56 -17.60
C ASN A 175 16.22 35.25 -18.22
N ARG A 176 15.46 34.47 -17.45
CA ARG A 176 14.95 33.17 -17.90
C ARG A 176 13.98 33.28 -19.08
N ARG A 177 13.16 34.33 -19.12
CA ARG A 177 12.15 34.52 -20.19
C ARG A 177 12.82 34.72 -21.54
N GLU A 178 13.84 35.57 -21.59
CA GLU A 178 14.65 35.78 -22.80
C GLU A 178 15.31 34.48 -23.27
N ALA A 179 15.88 33.69 -22.35
CA ALA A 179 16.46 32.40 -22.70
C ALA A 179 15.41 31.42 -23.26
N ILE A 180 14.20 31.38 -22.69
CA ILE A 180 13.11 30.54 -23.19
C ILE A 180 12.66 30.98 -24.59
N GLU A 181 12.41 32.28 -24.77
CA GLU A 181 12.01 32.85 -26.08
C GLU A 181 13.00 32.54 -27.19
N LEU A 182 14.31 32.54 -26.88
CA LEU A 182 15.37 32.34 -27.86
C LEU A 182 15.71 30.88 -28.15
N ILE A 183 15.27 29.92 -27.32
CA ILE A 183 15.44 28.47 -27.58
C ILE A 183 14.14 27.80 -28.05
N ASP A 184 13.00 28.49 -28.01
CA ASP A 184 11.68 27.92 -28.26
C ASP A 184 11.55 27.29 -29.65
N GLU A 185 12.11 27.95 -30.67
CA GLU A 185 12.11 27.45 -32.05
C GLU A 185 12.97 26.19 -32.19
N ASP A 186 14.18 26.18 -31.63
CA ASP A 186 15.08 25.02 -31.64
C ASP A 186 14.49 23.82 -30.87
N VAL A 187 13.83 24.07 -29.74
CA VAL A 187 13.11 23.02 -28.99
C VAL A 187 11.93 22.48 -29.79
N SER A 188 11.22 23.34 -30.52
CA SER A 188 10.12 22.94 -31.39
C SER A 188 10.61 22.05 -32.53
N ILE A 189 11.73 22.38 -33.17
CA ILE A 189 12.39 21.55 -34.20
C ILE A 189 12.76 20.19 -33.62
N PHE A 190 13.40 20.15 -32.45
CA PHE A 190 13.75 18.89 -31.80
C PHE A 190 12.54 17.97 -31.59
N ILE A 191 11.41 18.53 -31.14
CA ILE A 191 10.15 17.79 -30.95
C ILE A 191 9.55 17.31 -32.27
N GLN A 192 9.68 18.08 -33.37
CA GLN A 192 9.24 17.63 -34.70
C GLN A 192 10.04 16.42 -35.18
N GLU A 193 11.35 16.42 -34.93
CA GLU A 193 12.25 15.35 -35.37
C GLU A 193 12.15 14.08 -34.51
N HIS A 194 11.98 14.23 -33.19
CA HIS A 194 12.08 13.13 -32.23
C HIS A 194 10.74 12.75 -31.57
N GLY A 195 9.67 13.49 -31.86
CA GLY A 195 8.34 13.31 -31.30
C GLY A 195 8.16 13.95 -29.92
N TYR A 196 6.91 14.27 -29.58
CA TYR A 196 6.57 14.82 -28.26
C TYR A 196 6.49 13.71 -27.19
N PRO A 197 7.17 13.86 -26.04
CA PRO A 197 7.16 12.83 -25.01
C PRO A 197 5.75 12.50 -24.49
N GLY A 198 5.36 11.23 -24.59
CA GLY A 198 4.08 10.72 -24.08
C GLY A 198 2.88 10.96 -24.98
N SER A 199 3.07 11.43 -26.23
CA SER A 199 2.00 11.39 -27.23
C SER A 199 1.83 9.95 -27.72
N PRO A 200 0.64 9.33 -27.59
CA PRO A 200 0.37 8.05 -28.26
C PRO A 200 0.49 8.25 -29.77
N GLU A 201 1.11 7.32 -30.49
CA GLU A 201 1.15 7.32 -31.97
C GLU A 201 -0.25 7.43 -32.58
N GLU A 202 -1.28 6.95 -31.87
CA GLU A 202 -2.68 6.93 -32.27
C GLU A 202 -3.45 8.22 -31.97
N LYS A 203 -2.92 9.11 -31.11
CA LYS A 203 -3.53 10.41 -30.83
C LYS A 203 -2.62 11.49 -31.39
N GLN A 204 -2.81 11.81 -32.67
CA GLN A 204 -2.30 13.05 -33.25
C GLN A 204 -3.04 14.23 -32.59
N GLU A 205 -2.58 14.63 -31.40
CA GLU A 205 -2.90 15.95 -30.86
C GLU A 205 -2.34 16.98 -31.85
N ASP A 206 -3.11 18.01 -32.16
CA ASP A 206 -2.70 19.05 -33.11
C ASP A 206 -1.33 19.63 -32.67
N LEU A 207 -0.35 19.54 -33.57
CA LEU A 207 1.01 20.01 -33.35
C LEU A 207 1.03 21.47 -32.89
N ALA A 208 0.11 22.32 -33.39
CA ALA A 208 0.00 23.70 -32.96
C ALA A 208 -0.37 23.84 -31.48
N VAL A 209 -1.23 22.95 -30.98
CA VAL A 209 -1.62 22.90 -29.56
C VAL A 209 -0.48 22.39 -28.69
N LEU A 210 0.32 21.44 -29.19
CA LEU A 210 1.52 20.95 -28.49
C LEU A 210 2.60 22.04 -28.42
N PHE A 211 2.91 22.71 -29.53
CA PHE A 211 3.92 23.77 -29.57
C PHE A 211 3.56 24.93 -28.63
N ALA A 212 2.29 25.33 -28.56
CA ALA A 212 1.84 26.38 -27.65
C ALA A 212 2.03 26.07 -26.15
N ARG A 213 2.25 24.79 -25.77
CA ARG A 213 2.47 24.36 -24.38
C ARG A 213 3.95 24.35 -23.99
N ILE A 214 4.87 24.29 -24.95
CA ILE A 214 6.32 24.15 -24.70
C ILE A 214 6.88 25.29 -23.84
N PRO A 215 6.64 26.59 -24.13
CA PRO A 215 7.17 27.68 -23.32
C PRO A 215 6.77 27.56 -21.84
N ARG A 216 5.50 27.20 -21.57
CA ARG A 216 4.99 27.01 -20.21
C ARG A 216 5.65 25.82 -19.52
N LEU A 217 5.83 24.72 -20.25
CA LEU A 217 6.50 23.53 -19.72
C LEU A 217 7.96 23.81 -19.34
N ILE A 218 8.69 24.53 -20.19
CA ILE A 218 10.08 24.94 -19.91
C ILE A 218 10.10 25.92 -18.72
N GLU A 219 9.17 26.87 -18.68
CA GLU A 219 9.04 27.80 -17.56
C GLU A 219 8.83 27.06 -16.22
N ASP A 220 7.95 26.08 -16.18
CA ASP A 220 7.71 25.26 -15.00
C ASP A 220 8.97 24.46 -14.60
N TRP A 221 9.64 23.81 -15.55
CA TRP A 221 10.89 23.09 -15.27
C TRP A 221 12.02 24.01 -14.83
N SER A 222 12.11 25.23 -15.35
CA SER A 222 13.10 26.23 -14.94
C SER A 222 12.99 26.59 -13.45
N ARG A 223 11.84 26.33 -12.82
CA ARG A 223 11.54 26.62 -11.40
C ARG A 223 11.62 25.37 -10.53
N ASN A 224 11.14 24.24 -11.05
CA ASN A 224 10.80 23.05 -10.26
C ASN A 224 11.70 21.83 -10.55
N ASP A 225 12.23 21.69 -11.77
CA ASP A 225 13.13 20.58 -12.10
C ASP A 225 14.56 20.93 -11.66
N ALA A 226 15.14 20.13 -10.77
CA ALA A 226 16.43 20.43 -10.16
C ALA A 226 17.56 20.62 -11.18
N VAL A 227 17.58 19.80 -12.24
CA VAL A 227 18.66 19.79 -13.22
C VAL A 227 18.48 20.94 -14.21
N VAL A 228 17.27 21.12 -14.75
CA VAL A 228 16.96 22.21 -15.68
C VAL A 228 17.11 23.57 -14.99
N LYS A 229 16.62 23.71 -13.75
CA LYS A 229 16.80 24.92 -12.93
C LYS A 229 18.28 25.25 -12.71
N ALA A 230 19.11 24.24 -12.41
CA ALA A 230 20.55 24.45 -12.25
C ALA A 230 21.19 24.95 -13.53
N ALA A 231 20.83 24.39 -14.70
CA ALA A 231 21.30 24.85 -16.00
C ALA A 231 20.92 26.31 -16.26
N PHE A 232 19.65 26.69 -16.06
CA PHE A 232 19.22 28.08 -16.17
C PHE A 232 20.02 29.00 -15.24
N ASN A 233 20.20 28.63 -13.97
CA ASN A 233 20.95 29.45 -13.03
C ASN A 233 22.43 29.62 -13.42
N ALA A 234 23.04 28.61 -14.04
CA ALA A 234 24.42 28.64 -14.49
C ALA A 234 24.64 29.50 -15.75
N THR A 235 23.62 29.63 -16.59
CA THR A 235 23.72 30.33 -17.89
C THR A 235 23.25 31.79 -17.84
N LEU A 236 22.60 32.22 -16.76
CA LEU A 236 22.19 33.62 -16.54
C LEU A 236 23.38 34.55 -16.31
N LYS A 237 23.23 35.83 -16.71
CA LYS A 237 24.18 36.91 -16.37
C LYS A 237 24.31 36.98 -14.86
N LYS A 238 25.55 36.84 -14.36
CA LYS A 238 25.82 37.07 -12.94
C LYS A 238 25.62 38.56 -12.65
N LYS A 239 24.73 38.90 -11.71
CA LYS A 239 24.70 40.26 -11.16
C LYS A 239 26.09 40.52 -10.58
N SER A 240 26.75 41.58 -11.03
CA SER A 240 27.93 42.08 -10.34
C SER A 240 27.53 42.37 -8.90
N ALA A 241 28.17 41.71 -7.94
CA ALA A 241 28.09 42.10 -6.55
C ALA A 241 28.65 43.54 -6.49
N ASN A 242 27.76 44.52 -6.35
CA ASN A 242 28.16 45.92 -6.47
C ASN A 242 28.98 46.29 -5.23
N LYS A 243 30.23 46.71 -5.48
CA LYS A 243 31.05 47.48 -4.54
C LYS A 243 30.24 48.70 -4.12
N GLY A 244 29.87 48.74 -2.85
CA GLY A 244 29.25 49.88 -2.17
C GLY A 244 29.74 49.93 -0.73
N ALA A 245 31.07 49.98 -0.56
CA ALA A 245 31.69 50.40 0.68
C ALA A 245 31.55 51.93 0.76
N GLU A 246 30.39 52.41 1.21
CA GLU A 246 30.27 53.75 1.78
C GLU A 246 30.39 53.61 3.31
N GLN A 247 31.62 53.72 3.79
CA GLN A 247 31.88 54.08 5.18
C GLN A 247 31.36 55.51 5.37
N LYS A 248 30.22 55.66 6.04
CA LYS A 248 29.81 56.97 6.57
C LYS A 248 30.79 57.37 7.69
N PRO A 249 31.33 58.59 7.70
CA PRO A 249 32.15 59.08 8.81
C PRO A 249 31.29 59.23 10.05
N TRP A 250 31.80 58.77 11.19
CA TRP A 250 31.24 59.07 12.49
C TRP A 250 31.39 60.57 12.78
N THR A 251 30.28 61.31 12.80
CA THR A 251 30.21 62.58 13.52
C THR A 251 29.72 62.28 14.93
N SER A 252 30.67 62.21 15.87
CA SER A 252 30.37 62.46 17.28
C SER A 252 30.39 63.97 17.46
N ASP A 253 29.27 64.57 17.84
CA ASP A 253 29.31 65.84 18.55
C ASP A 253 28.28 65.82 19.69
N ILE A 254 28.76 66.43 20.76
CA ILE A 254 28.28 66.55 22.14
C ILE A 254 26.97 67.35 22.22
#